data_AF-A0A4P6ER51-F1
#
_entry.id   AF-A0A4P6ER51-F1
#
_cell.length_a   1.000
_cell.length_b   1.000
_cell.length_c   1.000
_cell.angle_alpha   90.00
_cell.angle_beta   90.00
_cell.angle_gamma   90.00
#
_symmetry.space_group_name_H-M   'P 1'
#
loop_
_entity.id
_entity.type
_entity.pdbx_description
1 polymer ?
#
loop_
_entity_poly.entity_id
_entity_poly.type
_entity_poly.pdbx_seq_one_letter_code
_entity_poly.pdbx_strand_id
1 'polypeptide(L)'
;MIMTAFLAGVRLLRTSDGAEVGANVIAVTVLVALCALLLALVVRRVRACAENAARHRPGAVVVPGYTTAEMCDLAAVAGASTHGWLSMGGSPVAVVVTADGFEVWGRADDAPRWVVRREPGAVAIGSGVYGSRIRRAVRLDDGTLGAVFVPAFRPLRATGGMVGDDVERAVAVLSGRGRAPLHG
;
A
#
# COMPACT_ATOMS: atom_id res chain seq x y z
N MET A 1 -9.39 -10.40 11.42
CA MET A 1 -9.31 -9.78 12.75
C MET A 1 -10.39 -8.73 12.97
N ILE A 2 -10.44 -7.61 12.22
CA ILE A 2 -11.47 -6.56 12.41
C ILE A 2 -12.91 -7.12 12.29
N MET A 3 -13.16 -7.96 11.26
CA MET A 3 -14.48 -8.59 11.06
C MET A 3 -14.88 -9.56 12.18
N THR A 4 -13.90 -10.24 12.78
CA THR A 4 -14.12 -11.18 13.89
C THR A 4 -14.46 -10.46 15.19
N ALA A 5 -13.78 -9.34 15.47
CA ALA A 5 -14.07 -8.47 16.60
C ALA A 5 -15.44 -7.78 16.46
N PHE A 6 -15.80 -7.35 15.24
CA PHE A 6 -17.11 -6.78 14.95
C PHE A 6 -18.24 -7.80 15.16
N LEU A 7 -18.10 -9.03 14.63
CA LEU A 7 -19.08 -10.10 14.82
C LEU A 7 -19.23 -10.53 16.29
N ALA A 8 -18.14 -10.51 17.07
CA ALA A 8 -18.18 -10.77 18.50
C ALA A 8 -18.93 -9.66 19.25
N GLY A 9 -18.69 -8.39 18.93
CA GLY A 9 -19.40 -7.26 19.52
C GLY A 9 -20.90 -7.26 19.20
N VAL A 10 -21.28 -7.58 17.96
CA VAL A 10 -22.68 -7.71 17.55
C VAL A 10 -23.38 -8.90 18.23
N ARG A 11 -22.67 -10.01 18.48
CA ARG A 11 -23.21 -11.13 19.25
C ARG A 11 -23.45 -10.76 20.72
N LEU A 12 -22.54 -10.00 21.33
CA LEU A 12 -22.68 -9.56 22.74
C LEU A 12 -23.92 -8.67 22.94
N LEU A 13 -24.22 -7.80 21.98
CA LEU A 13 -25.39 -6.93 21.98
C LEU A 13 -26.74 -7.68 21.92
N ARG A 14 -26.75 -8.95 21.47
CA ARG A 14 -27.99 -9.74 21.34
C ARG A 14 -28.39 -10.50 22.60
N THR A 15 -27.50 -10.60 23.60
CA THR A 15 -27.69 -11.48 24.76
C THR A 15 -27.78 -10.74 26.10
N SER A 16 -27.87 -9.41 26.09
CA SER A 16 -27.70 -8.58 27.30
C SER A 16 -29.01 -7.95 27.78
N ASP A 17 -29.22 -7.92 29.10
CA ASP A 17 -30.33 -7.23 29.77
C ASP A 17 -30.17 -5.69 29.70
N GLY A 18 -31.25 -4.93 29.95
CA GLY A 18 -31.35 -3.49 29.62
C GLY A 18 -30.21 -2.56 30.11
N ALA A 19 -29.57 -2.85 31.26
CA ALA A 19 -28.40 -2.10 31.73
C ALA A 19 -27.09 -2.50 31.01
N GLU A 20 -26.95 -3.77 30.64
CA GLU A 20 -25.83 -4.28 29.87
C GLU A 20 -25.89 -3.84 28.40
N VAL A 21 -27.09 -3.60 27.85
CA VAL A 21 -27.27 -3.06 26.50
C VAL A 21 -26.57 -1.70 26.36
N GLY A 22 -26.71 -0.80 27.35
CA GLY A 22 -26.05 0.51 27.33
C GLY A 22 -24.53 0.41 27.28
N ALA A 23 -23.94 -0.43 28.13
CA ALA A 23 -22.50 -0.67 28.15
C ALA A 23 -22.01 -1.31 26.85
N ASN A 24 -22.75 -2.27 26.30
CA ASN A 24 -22.41 -2.95 25.05
C ASN A 24 -22.49 -2.03 23.83
N VAL A 25 -23.47 -1.13 23.76
CA VAL A 25 -23.56 -0.12 22.69
C VAL A 25 -22.36 0.81 22.74
N ILE A 26 -21.96 1.28 23.93
CA ILE A 26 -20.77 2.13 24.09
C ILE A 26 -19.52 1.37 23.64
N ALA A 27 -19.32 0.14 24.12
CA ALA A 27 -18.16 -0.68 23.77
C ALA A 27 -18.03 -0.92 22.26
N VAL A 28 -19.14 -1.27 21.60
CA VAL A 28 -19.17 -1.47 20.14
C VAL A 28 -18.91 -0.16 19.40
N THR A 29 -19.50 0.95 19.85
CA THR A 29 -19.28 2.27 19.23
C THR A 29 -17.81 2.68 19.31
N VAL A 30 -17.17 2.53 20.48
CA VAL A 30 -15.74 2.80 20.67
C VAL A 30 -14.89 1.92 19.76
N LEU A 31 -15.20 0.63 19.65
CA LEU A 31 -14.50 -0.29 18.76
C LEU A 31 -14.61 0.13 17.29
N VAL A 32 -15.81 0.49 16.83
CA VAL A 32 -16.02 0.96 15.45
C VAL A 32 -15.26 2.26 15.20
N ALA A 33 -15.32 3.22 16.13
CA ALA A 33 -14.60 4.48 16.03
C ALA A 33 -13.07 4.26 15.94
N LEU A 34 -12.53 3.37 16.79
CA LEU A 34 -11.12 2.99 16.75
C LEU A 34 -10.74 2.32 15.41
N CYS A 35 -11.57 1.40 14.90
CA CYS A 35 -11.34 0.78 13.60
C CYS A 35 -11.33 1.81 12.48
N ALA A 36 -12.30 2.73 12.46
CA ALA A 36 -12.38 3.80 11.47
C ALA A 36 -11.15 4.72 11.53
N LEU A 37 -10.70 5.09 12.74
CA LEU A 37 -9.50 5.89 12.93
C LEU A 37 -8.25 5.18 12.38
N LEU A 38 -8.06 3.90 12.69
CA LEU A 38 -6.93 3.12 12.17
C LEU A 38 -6.95 3.05 10.64
N LEU A 39 -8.12 2.80 10.03
CA LEU A 39 -8.28 2.78 8.58
C LEU A 39 -7.97 4.15 7.95
N ALA A 40 -8.45 5.24 8.55
CA ALA A 40 -8.15 6.60 8.11
C ALA A 40 -6.65 6.90 8.17
N LEU A 41 -5.97 6.47 9.23
CA LEU A 41 -4.51 6.61 9.37
C LEU A 41 -3.77 5.85 8.26
N VAL A 42 -4.18 4.62 7.96
CA VAL A 42 -3.57 3.79 6.90
C VAL A 42 -3.69 4.47 5.53
N VAL A 43 -4.88 4.97 5.18
CA VAL A 43 -5.12 5.72 3.93
C VAL A 43 -4.28 6.99 3.90
N ARG A 44 -4.28 7.76 4.99
CA ARG A 44 -3.51 9.02 5.10
C ARG A 44 -2.02 8.78 4.90
N ARG A 45 -1.47 7.69 5.44
CA ARG A 45 -0.04 7.38 5.33
C ARG A 45 0.41 7.10 3.90
N VAL A 46 -0.39 6.37 3.12
CA VAL A 46 -0.09 6.09 1.71
C VAL A 46 -0.27 7.33 0.85
N ARG A 47 -1.36 8.07 1.05
CA ARG A 47 -1.59 9.33 0.34
C ARG A 47 -0.45 10.32 0.58
N ALA A 48 -0.06 10.52 1.85
CA ALA A 48 1.05 11.40 2.18
C ALA A 48 2.37 10.98 1.53
N CYS A 49 2.63 9.68 1.35
CA CYS A 49 3.82 9.20 0.64
C CYS A 49 3.77 9.52 -0.85
N ALA A 50 2.62 9.26 -1.51
CA ALA A 50 2.44 9.59 -2.92
C ALA A 50 2.46 11.10 -3.18
N GLU A 51 1.82 11.90 -2.33
CA GLU A 51 1.85 13.37 -2.37
C GLU A 51 3.27 13.89 -2.16
N ASN A 52 4.04 13.29 -1.24
CA ASN A 52 5.44 13.65 -1.04
C ASN A 52 6.27 13.43 -2.32
N ALA A 53 6.15 12.26 -2.94
CA ALA A 53 6.86 11.97 -4.19
C ALA A 53 6.38 12.89 -5.33
N ALA A 54 5.08 13.15 -5.44
CA ALA A 54 4.52 14.05 -6.44
C ALA A 54 5.02 15.51 -6.30
N ARG A 55 5.25 15.98 -5.07
CA ARG A 55 5.85 17.31 -4.83
C ARG A 55 7.28 17.41 -5.37
N HIS A 56 8.06 16.34 -5.26
CA HIS A 56 9.45 16.29 -5.78
C HIS A 56 9.53 15.98 -7.28
N ARG A 57 8.44 15.47 -7.87
CA ARG A 57 8.31 15.14 -9.29
C ARG A 57 6.99 15.67 -9.88
N PRO A 58 6.86 17.00 -10.03
CA PRO A 58 5.62 17.59 -10.55
C PRO A 58 5.28 17.07 -11.95
N GLY A 59 4.02 16.67 -12.16
CA GLY A 59 3.54 16.16 -13.44
C GLY A 59 3.92 14.71 -13.75
N ALA A 60 4.77 14.07 -12.93
CA ALA A 60 5.08 12.67 -13.06
C ALA A 60 3.89 11.79 -12.61
N VAL A 61 3.80 10.60 -13.20
CA VAL A 61 2.82 9.59 -12.78
C VAL A 61 3.31 8.95 -11.48
N VAL A 62 2.45 8.98 -10.45
CA VAL A 62 2.76 8.38 -9.15
C VAL A 62 1.79 7.24 -8.87
N VAL A 63 2.33 6.05 -8.59
CA VAL A 63 1.57 4.88 -8.17
C VAL A 63 1.77 4.67 -6.67
N PRO A 64 0.74 4.92 -5.83
CA PRO A 64 0.81 4.60 -4.41
C PRO A 64 0.81 3.08 -4.19
N GLY A 65 1.49 2.63 -3.16
CA GLY A 65 1.50 1.22 -2.78
C GLY A 65 1.99 0.96 -1.37
N TYR A 66 2.17 -0.33 -1.10
CA TYR A 66 2.86 -0.84 0.07
C TYR A 66 4.01 -1.74 -0.34
N THR A 67 5.10 -1.68 0.42
CA THR A 67 6.21 -2.62 0.27
C THR A 67 5.75 -4.05 0.48
N THR A 68 6.36 -4.99 -0.22
CA THR A 68 6.35 -6.41 0.16
C THR A 68 7.62 -6.73 0.96
N ALA A 69 7.75 -7.95 1.49
CA ALA A 69 8.96 -8.37 2.19
C ALA A 69 10.18 -8.35 1.26
N GLU A 70 10.01 -8.83 0.02
CA GLU A 70 11.03 -8.87 -1.02
C GLU A 70 11.58 -7.48 -1.36
N MET A 71 10.78 -6.42 -1.13
CA MET A 71 11.20 -5.04 -1.37
C MET A 71 12.40 -4.62 -0.50
N CYS A 72 12.53 -5.16 0.71
CA CYS A 72 13.67 -4.89 1.58
C CYS A 72 14.94 -5.55 1.05
N ASP A 73 14.84 -6.77 0.52
CA ASP A 73 15.97 -7.47 -0.08
C ASP A 73 16.42 -6.77 -1.37
N LEU A 74 15.46 -6.34 -2.20
CA LEU A 74 15.73 -5.58 -3.42
C LEU A 74 16.38 -4.23 -3.13
N ALA A 75 15.94 -3.54 -2.07
CA ALA A 75 16.58 -2.31 -1.61
C ALA A 75 18.04 -2.57 -1.18
N ALA A 76 18.31 -3.68 -0.47
CA ALA A 76 19.67 -4.04 -0.08
C ALA A 76 20.56 -4.32 -1.30
N VAL A 77 20.07 -5.03 -2.32
CA VAL A 77 20.78 -5.25 -3.59
C VAL A 77 21.07 -3.92 -4.29
N ALA A 78 20.14 -2.96 -4.23
CA ALA A 78 20.32 -1.62 -4.78
C ALA A 78 21.25 -0.71 -3.94
N GLY A 79 21.73 -1.16 -2.78
CA GLY A 79 22.48 -0.32 -1.83
C GLY A 79 21.63 0.78 -1.17
N ALA A 80 20.30 0.64 -1.21
CA ALA A 80 19.35 1.63 -0.73
C ALA A 80 18.95 1.40 0.73
N SER A 81 18.63 2.48 1.43
CA SER A 81 18.16 2.41 2.83
C SER A 81 16.76 1.81 2.92
N THR A 82 16.55 0.90 3.88
CA THR A 82 15.23 0.37 4.26
C THR A 82 14.68 1.03 5.53
N HIS A 83 15.28 2.14 5.99
CA HIS A 83 14.85 2.82 7.20
C HIS A 83 13.36 3.21 7.14
N GLY A 84 12.62 2.87 8.19
CA GLY A 84 11.16 3.08 8.27
C GLY A 84 10.31 2.03 7.55
N TRP A 85 10.91 1.01 6.94
CA TRP A 85 10.19 -0.11 6.33
C TRP A 85 10.09 -1.32 7.25
N LEU A 86 8.93 -1.97 7.21
CA LEU A 86 8.72 -3.25 7.90
C LEU A 86 9.29 -4.37 7.04
N SER A 87 10.07 -5.27 7.64
CA SER A 87 10.67 -6.42 6.96
C SER A 87 9.65 -7.37 6.32
N MET A 88 8.44 -7.46 6.88
CA MET A 88 7.34 -8.26 6.35
C MET A 88 6.49 -7.52 5.30
N GLY A 89 6.92 -6.35 4.83
CA GLY A 89 6.13 -5.48 3.99
C GLY A 89 5.06 -4.69 4.76
N GLY A 90 4.26 -3.91 4.02
CA GLY A 90 3.18 -3.10 4.57
C GLY A 90 3.55 -1.66 4.89
N SER A 91 4.79 -1.23 4.60
CA SER A 91 5.16 0.17 4.70
C SER A 91 4.69 0.93 3.46
N PRO A 92 4.18 2.17 3.59
CA PRO A 92 3.82 3.00 2.45
C PRO A 92 5.03 3.25 1.54
N VAL A 93 4.82 3.07 0.25
CA VAL A 93 5.78 3.37 -0.81
C VAL A 93 5.05 4.10 -1.94
N ALA A 94 5.79 4.92 -2.69
CA ALA A 94 5.33 5.50 -3.93
C ALA A 94 6.31 5.13 -5.04
N VAL A 95 5.78 4.74 -6.19
CA VAL A 95 6.58 4.52 -7.40
C VAL A 95 6.28 5.64 -8.36
N VAL A 96 7.31 6.41 -8.72
CA VAL A 96 7.20 7.52 -9.66
C VAL A 96 7.75 7.11 -11.00
N VAL A 97 7.00 7.40 -12.06
CA VAL A 97 7.41 7.16 -13.44
C VAL A 97 8.12 8.39 -13.97
N THR A 98 9.37 8.23 -14.40
CA THR A 98 10.16 9.27 -15.06
C THR A 98 10.52 8.86 -16.48
N ALA A 99 11.29 9.72 -17.18
CA ALA A 99 11.84 9.38 -18.49
C ALA A 99 12.87 8.24 -18.38
N ASP A 100 13.68 8.24 -17.32
CA ASP A 100 14.81 7.34 -17.14
C ASP A 100 14.43 6.00 -16.47
N GLY A 101 13.32 5.96 -15.73
CA GLY A 101 12.94 4.76 -15.01
C GLY A 101 11.72 4.89 -14.10
N PHE A 102 11.71 4.00 -13.11
CA PHE A 102 10.77 3.93 -12.02
C PHE A 102 11.51 4.23 -10.72
N GLU A 103 11.27 5.42 -10.19
CA GLU A 103 11.85 5.83 -8.92
C GLU A 103 11.05 5.25 -7.76
N VAL A 104 11.74 4.70 -6.76
CA VAL A 104 11.12 4.16 -5.55
C VAL A 104 11.30 5.12 -4.38
N TRP A 105 10.18 5.54 -3.80
CA TRP A 105 10.12 6.53 -2.74
C TRP A 105 9.47 5.97 -1.47
N GLY A 106 10.10 6.22 -0.32
CA GLY A 106 9.50 6.11 0.99
C GLY A 106 8.68 7.35 1.37
N ARG A 107 7.99 7.27 2.51
CA ARG A 107 7.03 8.30 2.94
C ARG A 107 7.64 9.69 3.15
N ALA A 108 8.84 9.75 3.70
CA ALA A 108 9.47 10.99 4.17
C ALA A 108 10.80 11.29 3.47
N ASP A 109 11.02 10.66 2.31
CA ASP A 109 12.26 10.83 1.58
C ASP A 109 12.22 12.15 0.79
N ASP A 110 13.38 12.78 0.65
CA ASP A 110 13.64 13.99 -0.15
C ASP A 110 14.17 13.66 -1.56
N ALA A 111 14.63 12.43 -1.75
CA ALA A 111 15.12 11.87 -3.01
C ALA A 111 14.61 10.42 -3.18
N PRO A 112 14.60 9.88 -4.41
CA PRO A 112 14.28 8.47 -4.59
C PRO A 112 15.35 7.60 -3.93
N ARG A 113 14.95 6.50 -3.29
CA ARG A 113 15.89 5.57 -2.65
C ARG A 113 16.72 4.80 -3.66
N TRP A 114 16.09 4.42 -4.76
CA TRP A 114 16.73 3.88 -5.96
C TRP A 114 15.81 4.02 -7.17
N VAL A 115 16.34 3.66 -8.35
CA VAL A 115 15.62 3.71 -9.62
C VAL A 115 15.75 2.37 -10.32
N VAL A 116 14.64 1.82 -10.80
CA VAL A 116 14.62 0.67 -11.71
C VAL A 116 14.48 1.21 -13.13
N ARG A 117 15.38 0.86 -14.04
CA ARG A 117 15.38 1.38 -15.41
C ARG A 117 14.15 0.91 -16.16
N ARG A 118 13.75 1.72 -17.14
CA ARG A 118 12.65 1.37 -18.05
C ARG A 118 13.19 0.53 -19.20
N GLU A 119 12.77 -0.72 -19.23
CA GLU A 119 13.06 -1.64 -20.33
C GLU A 119 11.77 -2.33 -20.84
N PRO A 120 11.75 -2.81 -22.10
CA PRO A 120 10.64 -3.63 -22.58
C PRO A 120 10.42 -4.84 -21.68
N GLY A 121 9.20 -4.97 -21.13
CA GLY A 121 8.87 -6.06 -20.22
C GLY A 121 9.25 -5.82 -18.75
N ALA A 122 9.83 -4.66 -18.41
CA ALA A 122 10.23 -4.35 -17.04
C ALA A 122 9.07 -4.26 -16.04
N VAL A 123 7.82 -4.22 -16.50
CA VAL A 123 6.63 -4.16 -15.65
C VAL A 123 5.82 -5.43 -15.84
N ALA A 124 5.64 -6.18 -14.76
CA ALA A 124 4.87 -7.43 -14.76
C ALA A 124 3.95 -7.54 -13.55
N ILE A 125 2.94 -8.40 -13.70
CA ILE A 125 2.17 -8.90 -12.56
C ILE A 125 2.98 -10.01 -11.91
N GLY A 126 3.17 -9.91 -10.61
CA GLY A 126 3.83 -10.94 -9.81
C GLY A 126 3.10 -11.18 -8.50
N SER A 127 3.84 -11.72 -7.54
CA SER A 127 3.41 -11.88 -6.17
C SER A 127 4.49 -11.40 -5.21
N GLY A 128 4.08 -10.95 -4.03
CA GLY A 128 5.00 -10.70 -2.93
C GLY A 128 4.32 -10.87 -1.58
N VAL A 129 5.14 -10.99 -0.53
CA VAL A 129 4.67 -11.16 0.85
C VAL A 129 4.28 -9.81 1.43
N TYR A 130 3.02 -9.68 1.84
CA TYR A 130 2.49 -8.51 2.55
C TYR A 130 1.94 -8.96 3.91
N GLY A 131 2.62 -8.57 4.98
CA GLY A 131 2.35 -9.07 6.33
C GLY A 131 2.62 -10.56 6.40
N SER A 132 1.59 -11.37 6.66
CA SER A 132 1.71 -12.84 6.73
C SER A 132 1.16 -13.57 5.50
N ARG A 133 0.89 -12.85 4.40
CA ARG A 133 0.17 -13.42 3.26
C ARG A 133 0.85 -13.07 1.94
N ILE A 134 0.86 -14.04 1.02
CA ILE A 134 1.19 -13.79 -0.38
C ILE A 134 0.03 -13.02 -1.03
N ARG A 135 0.38 -11.97 -1.78
CA ARG A 135 -0.55 -11.10 -2.49
C ARG A 135 -0.08 -10.91 -3.92
N ARG A 136 -1.04 -10.67 -4.82
CA ARG A 136 -0.73 -10.14 -6.15
C ARG A 136 -0.06 -8.79 -5.99
N ALA A 137 1.00 -8.57 -6.75
CA ALA A 137 1.84 -7.39 -6.65
C ALA A 137 2.26 -6.95 -8.05
N VAL A 138 2.74 -5.71 -8.16
CA VAL A 138 3.50 -5.26 -9.31
C VAL A 138 4.96 -5.62 -9.10
N ARG A 139 5.57 -6.21 -10.11
CA ARG A 139 7.02 -6.42 -10.19
C ARG A 139 7.59 -5.46 -11.23
N LEU A 140 8.63 -4.75 -10.81
CA LEU A 140 9.52 -3.99 -11.67
C LEU A 140 10.87 -4.67 -11.71
N ASP A 141 11.45 -4.82 -12.89
CA ASP A 141 12.71 -5.54 -13.08
C ASP A 141 13.41 -5.05 -14.36
N ASP A 142 14.64 -4.56 -14.24
CA ASP A 142 15.48 -4.19 -15.39
C ASP A 142 16.64 -5.18 -15.62
N GLY A 143 16.57 -6.36 -14.99
CA GLY A 143 17.62 -7.38 -15.02
C GLY A 143 18.77 -7.12 -14.05
N THR A 144 18.88 -5.92 -13.47
CA THR A 144 19.91 -5.55 -12.48
C THR A 144 19.29 -5.21 -11.12
N LEU A 145 18.27 -4.35 -11.13
CA LEU A 145 17.52 -3.88 -10.00
C LEU A 145 16.04 -4.19 -10.18
N GLY A 146 15.33 -4.26 -9.06
CA GLY A 146 13.91 -4.51 -9.08
C GLY A 146 13.16 -3.82 -7.96
N ALA A 147 11.83 -3.90 -8.05
CA ALA A 147 10.93 -3.50 -6.99
C ALA A 147 9.69 -4.40 -7.01
N VAL A 148 9.19 -4.78 -5.84
CA VAL A 148 7.94 -5.53 -5.69
C VAL A 148 7.06 -4.81 -4.67
N PHE A 149 5.84 -4.45 -5.08
CA PHE A 149 4.94 -3.70 -4.23
C PHE A 149 3.47 -4.02 -4.53
N VAL A 150 2.63 -3.87 -3.51
CA VAL A 150 1.19 -4.01 -3.64
C VAL A 150 0.60 -2.62 -3.93
N PRO A 151 0.04 -2.35 -5.13
CA PRO A 151 -0.53 -1.05 -5.43
C PRO A 151 -1.75 -0.77 -4.55
N ALA A 152 -1.95 0.50 -4.23
CA ALA A 152 -2.94 0.96 -3.26
C ALA A 152 -3.68 2.21 -3.77
N PHE A 153 -4.23 2.14 -5.00
CA PHE A 153 -5.14 3.19 -5.47
C PHE A 153 -6.39 3.29 -4.59
N ARG A 154 -6.83 2.16 -4.03
CA ARG A 154 -7.89 2.08 -3.03
C ARG A 154 -7.34 1.39 -1.77
N PRO A 155 -6.63 2.12 -0.88
CA PRO A 155 -5.87 1.50 0.21
C PRO A 155 -6.69 0.58 1.12
N LEU A 156 -7.96 0.93 1.39
CA LEU A 156 -8.86 0.10 2.20
C LEU A 156 -9.13 -1.28 1.58
N ARG A 157 -9.20 -1.37 0.24
CA ARG A 157 -9.35 -2.66 -0.45
C ARG A 157 -8.06 -3.47 -0.42
N ALA A 158 -6.91 -2.81 -0.56
CA ALA A 158 -5.61 -3.45 -0.47
C ALA A 158 -5.38 -4.07 0.91
N THR A 159 -5.68 -3.34 1.99
CA THR A 159 -5.56 -3.86 3.37
C THR A 159 -6.54 -5.01 3.64
N GLY A 160 -7.72 -4.99 3.02
CA GLY A 160 -8.70 -6.09 3.10
C GLY A 160 -8.34 -7.34 2.29
N GLY A 161 -7.28 -7.30 1.47
CA GLY A 161 -6.87 -8.40 0.60
C GLY A 161 -7.63 -8.50 -0.73
N MET A 162 -8.44 -7.49 -1.09
CA MET A 162 -9.13 -7.39 -2.37
C MET A 162 -8.33 -6.50 -3.33
N VAL A 163 -7.11 -6.94 -3.65
CA VAL A 163 -6.12 -6.20 -4.45
C VAL A 163 -6.38 -6.30 -5.96
N GLY A 164 -7.24 -7.23 -6.40
CA GLY A 164 -7.50 -7.64 -7.79
C GLY A 164 -7.23 -6.55 -8.83
N ASP A 165 -8.21 -5.68 -9.09
CA ASP A 165 -8.15 -4.70 -10.19
C ASP A 165 -7.04 -3.63 -10.06
N ASP A 166 -6.51 -3.40 -8.85
CA ASP A 166 -5.50 -2.36 -8.62
C ASP A 166 -4.14 -2.75 -9.22
N VAL A 167 -3.85 -4.06 -9.32
CA VAL A 167 -2.58 -4.57 -9.91
C VAL A 167 -2.57 -4.40 -11.43
N GLU A 168 -3.61 -4.85 -12.10
CA GLU A 168 -3.80 -4.69 -13.54
C GLU A 168 -3.76 -3.21 -13.93
N ARG A 169 -4.42 -2.37 -13.13
CA ARG A 169 -4.40 -0.92 -13.32
C ARG A 169 -2.99 -0.35 -13.16
N ALA A 170 -2.27 -0.74 -12.11
CA ALA A 170 -0.91 -0.25 -11.88
C ALA A 170 0.02 -0.66 -13.02
N VAL A 171 -0.05 -1.91 -13.49
CA VAL A 171 0.71 -2.37 -14.65
C VAL A 171 0.36 -1.55 -15.89
N ALA A 172 -0.92 -1.33 -16.19
CA ALA A 172 -1.31 -0.51 -17.34
C ALA A 172 -0.73 0.91 -17.26
N VAL A 173 -0.79 1.54 -16.09
CA VAL A 173 -0.24 2.88 -15.85
C VAL A 173 1.30 2.91 -16.01
N LEU A 174 2.01 1.98 -15.39
CA LEU A 174 3.47 1.93 -15.39
C LEU A 174 4.04 1.56 -16.76
N SER A 175 3.33 0.72 -17.53
CA SER A 175 3.63 0.40 -18.93
C SER A 175 3.25 1.51 -19.92
N GLY A 176 2.70 2.65 -19.46
CA GLY A 176 2.28 3.76 -20.32
C GLY A 176 1.01 3.51 -21.14
N ARG A 177 0.28 2.43 -20.86
CA ARG A 177 -0.98 2.06 -21.54
C ARG A 177 -2.21 2.67 -20.87
N GLY A 178 -2.08 3.21 -19.66
CA GLY A 178 -3.17 3.79 -18.88
C GLY A 178 -2.88 5.23 -18.42
N ARG A 179 -3.93 6.00 -18.15
CA ARG A 179 -3.80 7.32 -17.51
C ARG A 179 -3.68 7.18 -15.99
N ALA A 180 -2.76 7.93 -15.40
CA ALA A 180 -2.72 8.11 -13.95
C ALA A 180 -4.02 8.77 -13.48
N PRO A 181 -4.59 8.39 -12.31
CA PRO A 181 -5.70 9.15 -11.75
C PRO A 181 -5.26 10.58 -11.44
N LEU A 182 -6.02 11.55 -11.95
CA LEU A 182 -6.08 12.88 -11.35
C LEU A 182 -6.60 12.70 -9.92
N HIS A 183 -5.91 13.29 -8.95
CA HIS A 183 -6.12 13.14 -7.51
C HIS A 183 -7.59 12.95 -7.07
N GLY A 184 -7.86 11.88 -6.29
CA GLY A 184 -9.15 11.60 -5.64
C GLY A 184 -8.98 11.05 -4.23
#